data_AF-A0A5J5ENQ4-F1
#
_entry.id   AF-A0A5J5ENQ4-F1
#
_cell.length_a   1.000
_cell.length_b   1.000
_cell.length_c   1.000
_cell.angle_alpha   90.00
_cell.angle_beta   90.00
_cell.angle_gamma   90.00
#
_symmetry.space_group_name_H-M   'P 1'
#
loop_
_entity.id
_entity.type
_entity.pdbx_description
1 polymer ?
#
loop_
_entity_poly.entity_id
_entity_poly.type
_entity_poly.pdbx_seq_one_letter_code
_entity_poly.pdbx_strand_id
1 'polypeptide(L)'
;MALTDALDDLISEGRIAPQLAMKILSNFDRHVTEVLAEKVKANLTFKGSLDTYRFCDEVWTFLIKNVTFKFQQQGGHPPSVHTDKIKIVSCNSKRPGEA
;
A
#
# COMPACT_ATOMS: atom_id res chain seq x y z
N MET A 1 3.16 9.41 3.60
CA MET A 1 3.49 10.81 3.28
C MET A 1 4.37 11.42 4.37
N ALA A 2 4.15 11.15 5.66
CA ALA A 2 5.02 11.70 6.73
C ALA A 2 6.54 11.60 6.49
N LEU A 3 7.08 10.51 5.92
CA LEU A 3 8.50 10.41 5.58
C LEU A 3 8.92 11.36 4.46
N THR A 4 8.14 11.44 3.37
CA THR A 4 8.45 12.35 2.24
C THR A 4 8.36 13.80 2.70
N ASP A 5 7.33 14.13 3.48
CA ASP A 5 7.11 15.48 4.00
C ASP A 5 8.30 15.91 4.88
N ALA A 6 8.75 15.04 5.80
CA ALA A 6 9.92 15.30 6.64
C ALA A 6 11.24 15.41 5.84
N LEU A 7 11.39 14.65 4.75
CA LEU A 7 12.56 14.76 3.89
C LEU A 7 12.55 16.07 3.09
N ASP A 8 11.38 16.49 2.62
CA ASP A 8 11.21 17.76 1.91
C ASP A 8 11.51 18.95 2.81
N ASP A 9 11.06 18.92 4.07
CA ASP A 9 11.41 19.93 5.09
C ASP A 9 12.93 20.02 5.27
N LEU A 10 13.62 18.88 5.47
CA LEU A 10 15.07 18.83 5.64
C LEU A 10 15.85 19.31 4.40
N ILE A 11 15.32 19.08 3.19
CA ILE A 11 15.88 19.61 1.95
C ILE A 11 15.69 21.13 1.91
N SER A 12 14.50 21.62 2.25
CA SER A 12 14.19 23.06 2.23
C SER A 12 15.04 23.86 3.22
N GLU A 13 15.38 23.27 4.36
CA GLU A 13 16.29 23.81 5.36
C GLU A 13 17.78 23.70 4.97
N GLY A 14 18.09 23.07 3.83
CA GLY A 14 19.47 22.84 3.37
C GLY A 14 20.25 21.83 4.22
N ARG A 15 19.58 21.03 5.06
CA ARG A 15 20.21 20.09 5.98
C ARG A 15 20.61 18.77 5.32
N ILE A 16 19.90 18.38 4.26
CA ILE A 16 20.24 17.21 3.45
C ILE A 16 20.17 17.54 1.97
N ALA A 17 20.99 16.86 1.16
CA ALA A 17 20.89 16.94 -0.28
C ALA A 17 19.71 16.08 -0.80
N PRO A 18 19.03 16.49 -1.89
CA PRO A 18 17.96 15.69 -2.50
C PRO A 18 18.36 14.25 -2.83
N GLN A 19 19.62 14.06 -3.26
CA GLN A 19 20.16 12.73 -3.56
C GLN A 19 20.21 11.80 -2.34
N LEU A 20 20.41 12.36 -1.13
CA LEU A 20 20.37 11.58 0.09
C LEU A 20 18.93 11.18 0.44
N ALA A 21 17.96 12.09 0.27
CA ALA A 21 16.55 11.77 0.46
C ALA A 21 16.07 10.64 -0.46
N MET A 22 16.47 10.65 -1.74
CA MET A 22 16.17 9.56 -2.69
C MET A 22 16.73 8.22 -2.22
N LYS A 23 17.95 8.20 -1.66
CA LYS A 23 18.53 6.97 -1.06
C LYS A 23 17.77 6.50 0.16
N ILE A 24 17.28 7.41 0.99
CA ILE A 24 16.46 7.08 2.16
C ILE A 24 15.13 6.45 1.70
N LEU A 25 14.46 7.04 0.71
CA LEU A 25 13.22 6.51 0.14
C LEU A 25 13.42 5.11 -0.47
N SER A 26 14.50 4.90 -1.23
CA SER A 26 14.81 3.57 -1.79
C SER A 26 15.03 2.50 -0.71
N ASN A 27 15.68 2.87 0.41
CA ASN A 27 15.83 1.96 1.55
C ASN A 27 14.50 1.69 2.25
N PHE A 28 13.65 2.71 2.38
CA PHE A 28 12.32 2.57 2.94
C PHE A 28 11.46 1.60 2.12
N ASP A 29 11.42 1.76 0.79
CA ASP A 29 10.62 0.89 -0.11
C ASP A 29 11.01 -0.59 0.05
N ARG A 30 12.32 -0.86 0.10
CA ARG A 30 12.84 -2.20 0.33
C ARG A 30 12.39 -2.76 1.69
N HIS A 31 12.61 -2.00 2.77
CA HIS A 31 12.32 -2.48 4.12
C HIS A 31 10.83 -2.61 4.44
N VAL A 32 9.97 -1.73 3.89
CA VAL A 32 8.52 -1.87 4.04
C VAL A 32 8.05 -3.19 3.44
N THR A 33 8.52 -3.53 2.24
CA THR A 33 8.16 -4.77 1.57
C THR A 33 8.59 -6.00 2.37
N GLU A 34 9.83 -6.00 2.89
CA GLU A 34 10.37 -7.06 3.74
C GLU A 34 9.53 -7.24 5.03
N VAL A 35 9.29 -6.14 5.76
CA VAL A 35 8.54 -6.17 7.03
C VAL A 35 7.10 -6.62 6.83
N LEU A 36 6.42 -6.14 5.78
CA LEU A 36 5.05 -6.56 5.46
C LEU A 36 4.98 -8.07 5.20
N ALA A 37 5.91 -8.63 4.41
CA ALA A 37 5.93 -10.05 4.11
C ALA A 37 6.23 -10.92 5.35
N GLU A 38 7.17 -10.49 6.18
CA GLU A 38 7.63 -11.27 7.33
C GLU A 38 6.67 -11.18 8.51
N LYS A 39 6.25 -9.96 8.88
CA LYS A 39 5.63 -9.68 10.18
C LYS A 39 4.12 -9.63 10.13
N VAL A 40 3.51 -9.29 8.99
CA VAL A 40 2.05 -9.17 8.89
C VAL A 40 1.44 -10.52 8.56
N LYS A 41 0.58 -11.02 9.46
CA LYS A 41 -0.19 -12.26 9.29
C LYS A 41 -1.70 -12.04 9.30
N ALA A 42 -2.14 -10.80 9.51
CA ALA A 42 -3.54 -10.45 9.53
C ALA A 42 -4.15 -10.62 8.13
N ASN A 43 -5.30 -11.29 8.07
CA ASN A 43 -6.06 -11.47 6.84
C ASN A 43 -7.38 -10.70 6.93
N LEU A 44 -7.83 -10.20 5.79
CA LEU A 44 -9.14 -9.57 5.64
C LEU A 44 -9.85 -10.13 4.41
N THR A 45 -11.17 -10.02 4.40
CA THR A 45 -11.98 -10.27 3.21
C THR A 45 -12.83 -9.04 2.93
N PHE A 46 -13.18 -8.81 1.67
CA PHE A 46 -14.08 -7.72 1.32
C PHE A 46 -15.07 -8.14 0.23
N LYS A 47 -16.21 -7.47 0.20
CA LYS A 47 -17.22 -7.59 -0.87
C LYS A 47 -17.66 -6.20 -1.30
N GLY A 48 -17.89 -6.01 -2.59
CA GLY A 48 -18.37 -4.76 -3.16
C GLY A 48 -18.67 -4.91 -4.65
N SER A 49 -19.17 -3.84 -5.28
CA SER A 49 -19.49 -3.80 -6.70
C SER A 49 -18.34 -3.17 -7.49
N LEU A 50 -17.78 -3.89 -8.44
CA LEU A 50 -16.73 -3.37 -9.32
C LEU A 50 -17.31 -2.24 -10.22
N ASP A 51 -16.66 -1.08 -10.20
CA ASP A 51 -17.04 0.08 -11.02
C ASP A 51 -16.23 0.09 -12.34
N THR A 52 -14.91 0.04 -12.22
CA THR A 52 -13.99 -0.06 -13.37
C THR A 52 -12.68 -0.71 -12.94
N TYR A 53 -11.95 -1.27 -13.90
CA TYR A 53 -10.60 -1.80 -13.71
C TYR A 53 -9.65 -1.33 -14.82
N ARG A 54 -8.35 -1.41 -14.55
CA ARG A 54 -7.28 -1.17 -15.52
C ARG A 54 -6.08 -2.04 -15.18
N PHE A 55 -5.46 -2.60 -16.21
CA PHE A 55 -4.15 -3.22 -16.12
C PHE A 55 -3.21 -2.52 -17.09
N CYS A 56 -2.09 -2.00 -16.59
CA CYS A 56 -1.08 -1.28 -17.37
C CYS A 56 0.23 -1.35 -16.59
N ASP A 57 1.35 -1.58 -17.28
CA ASP A 57 2.69 -1.68 -16.71
C ASP A 57 2.76 -2.64 -15.50
N GLU A 58 2.13 -3.81 -15.63
CA GLU A 58 2.05 -4.84 -14.58
C GLU A 58 1.37 -4.41 -13.27
N VAL A 59 0.65 -3.29 -13.30
CA VAL A 59 -0.12 -2.78 -12.17
C VAL A 59 -1.62 -2.88 -12.45
N TRP A 60 -2.32 -3.57 -11.56
CA TRP A 60 -3.77 -3.59 -11.52
C TRP A 60 -4.30 -2.40 -10.72
N THR A 61 -5.30 -1.71 -11.27
CA THR A 61 -6.07 -0.69 -10.56
C THR A 61 -7.56 -1.02 -10.63
N PHE A 62 -8.22 -1.13 -9.48
CA PHE A 62 -9.66 -1.36 -9.38
C PHE A 62 -10.34 -0.19 -8.66
N LEU A 63 -11.48 0.25 -9.15
CA LEU A 63 -12.42 1.10 -8.41
C LEU A 63 -13.62 0.25 -8.02
N ILE A 64 -13.94 0.19 -6.74
CA ILE A 64 -15.01 -0.67 -6.19
C ILE A 64 -15.91 0.20 -5.34
N LYS A 65 -17.24 0.04 -5.50
CA LYS A 65 -18.29 0.75 -4.78
C LYS A 65 -18.96 -0.15 -3.73
N ASN A 66 -19.57 0.47 -2.72
CA ASN A 66 -20.36 -0.19 -1.67
C ASN A 66 -19.61 -1.35 -1.02
N VAL A 67 -18.39 -1.08 -0.54
CA VAL A 67 -17.48 -2.11 -0.04
C VAL A 67 -17.70 -2.36 1.44
N THR A 68 -17.74 -3.63 1.81
CA THR A 68 -17.73 -4.09 3.20
C THR A 68 -16.50 -4.96 3.43
N PHE A 69 -15.60 -4.52 4.30
CA PHE A 69 -14.45 -5.26 4.79
C PHE A 69 -14.84 -6.06 6.03
N LYS A 70 -14.29 -7.27 6.16
CA LYS A 70 -14.37 -8.12 7.36
C LYS A 70 -12.97 -8.51 7.78
N PHE A 71 -12.60 -8.16 8.99
CA PHE A 71 -11.28 -8.48 9.55
C PHE A 71 -11.38 -9.76 10.37
N GLN A 72 -10.46 -10.71 10.16
CA GLN A 72 -10.41 -11.91 10.98
C GLN A 72 -9.87 -11.57 12.38
N GLN A 73 -10.67 -11.82 13.41
CA GLN A 73 -10.24 -11.74 14.81
C GLN A 73 -10.54 -13.07 15.50
N GLN A 74 -9.57 -13.61 16.24
CA GLN A 74 -9.80 -14.80 17.06
C GLN A 74 -10.64 -14.42 18.29
N GLY A 75 -11.75 -15.15 18.51
CA GLY A 75 -12.51 -15.09 19.77
C GLY A 75 -13.64 -14.05 19.86
N GLY A 76 -14.13 -13.49 18.75
CA GLY A 76 -15.24 -12.52 18.78
C GLY A 76 -15.93 -12.31 17.42
N HIS A 77 -16.96 -11.45 17.40
CA HIS A 77 -17.58 -11.02 16.16
C HIS A 77 -16.57 -10.20 15.33
N PRO A 78 -16.28 -10.58 14.07
CA PRO A 78 -15.28 -9.88 13.27
C PRO A 78 -15.76 -8.45 13.00
N PRO A 79 -14.95 -7.42 13.33
CA PRO A 79 -15.32 -6.05 13.03
C PRO A 79 -15.49 -5.91 11.52
N SER A 80 -16.60 -5.29 11.12
CA SER A 80 -16.88 -4.97 9.72
C SER A 80 -16.79 -3.48 9.49
N VAL A 81 -16.12 -3.07 8.42
CA VAL A 81 -16.01 -1.67 8.01
C VAL A 81 -16.70 -1.50 6.66
N HIS A 82 -17.63 -0.56 6.58
CA HIS A 82 -18.33 -0.20 5.36
C HIS A 82 -17.75 1.09 4.76
N THR A 83 -17.70 1.17 3.43
CA THR A 83 -17.28 2.38 2.70
C THR A 83 -17.93 2.44 1.33
N ASP A 84 -18.26 3.64 0.88
CA ASP A 84 -18.96 3.85 -0.39
C ASP A 84 -18.08 3.55 -1.61
N LYS A 85 -16.77 3.82 -1.51
CA LYS A 85 -15.85 3.68 -2.63
C LYS A 85 -14.41 3.48 -2.18
N ILE A 86 -13.70 2.57 -2.83
CA ILE A 86 -12.27 2.36 -2.68
C ILE A 86 -11.55 2.34 -4.04
N LYS A 87 -10.24 2.58 -4.00
CA LYS A 87 -9.29 2.31 -5.08
C LYS A 87 -8.28 1.28 -4.60
N ILE A 88 -8.17 0.15 -5.29
CA ILE A 88 -7.12 -0.84 -5.05
C ILE A 88 -6.06 -0.67 -6.14
N VAL A 89 -4.81 -0.49 -5.75
CA VAL A 89 -3.65 -0.52 -6.66
C VAL A 89 -2.78 -1.69 -6.23
N SER A 90 -2.56 -2.64 -7.14
CA SER A 90 -1.82 -3.87 -6.86
C SER A 90 -0.74 -4.05 -7.91
N CYS A 91 0.52 -4.06 -7.47
CA CYS A 91 1.65 -4.44 -8.30
C CYS A 91 1.75 -5.97 -8.39
N ASN A 92 2.41 -6.47 -9.44
CA ASN A 92 2.80 -7.87 -9.52
C ASN A 92 3.70 -8.25 -8.33
N SER A 93 3.48 -9.43 -7.75
CA SER A 93 4.31 -9.95 -6.65
C SER A 93 5.65 -10.50 -7.13
N LYS A 94 5.78 -10.79 -8.43
CA LYS A 94 7.05 -11.20 -9.04
C LYS A 94 7.98 -10.00 -9.15
N ARG A 95 9.27 -10.20 -8.88
CA ARG A 95 10.28 -9.16 -9.12
C ARG A 95 10.43 -8.94 -10.62
N PRO A 96 10.65 -7.70 -11.10
CA PRO A 96 10.96 -7.45 -12.49
C PRO A 96 12.16 -8.32 -12.93
N GLY A 97 11.93 -9.27 -13.84
CA GLY A 97 12.95 -10.20 -14.34
C GLY A 97 12.83 -11.66 -13.88
N GLU A 98 11.86 -12.02 -13.02
CA GLU A 98 11.56 -13.41 -12.68
C GLU A 98 10.35 -13.91 -13.52
N ALA A 99 10.59 -14.95 -14.35
CA ALA A 99 9.57 -15.59 -15.19
C ALA A 99 8.53 -16.38 -14.38
#